data_AF-P0CT27-F1
#
_entry.id   AF-P0CT27-F1
#
_cell.length_a   1.000
_cell.length_b   1.000
_cell.length_c   1.000
_cell.angle_alpha   90.00
_cell.angle_beta   90.00
_cell.angle_gamma   90.00
#
_symmetry.space_group_name_H-M   'P 1'
#
loop_
_entity.id
_entity.type
_entity.pdbx_description
1 polymer ?
#
loop_
_entity_poly.entity_id
_entity_poly.type
_entity_poly.pdbx_seq_one_letter_code
_entity_poly.pdbx_strand_id
1 'polypeptide(L)'
;MLSLKSPAVLLSMVILVPLFALAVKQPYEYDFFMWNGAQEEYEKAHGHIPFEPAHVGADDFDKRIPEFKNKLLETAVVTGKLKGAIKIGVRGSRAQGNRAIWFTTIVHPEDSVGKEMDLQHELALILWRQEAYRKSLLWIDMVPIRGVHWGLQDLNTVLRHF
;
A
#
# COMPACT_ATOMS: atom_id res chain seq x y z
N MET A 1 -49.34 -3.76 14.52
CA MET A 1 -48.76 -2.45 14.16
C MET A 1 -47.74 -2.07 15.23
N LEU A 2 -46.44 -2.20 14.93
CA LEU A 2 -45.37 -1.77 15.85
C LEU A 2 -45.33 -0.24 15.86
N SER A 3 -45.65 0.35 17.01
CA SER A 3 -45.70 1.80 17.22
C SER A 3 -44.28 2.37 17.25
N LEU A 4 -43.88 3.07 16.18
CA LEU A 4 -42.67 3.89 16.10
C LEU A 4 -42.82 5.20 16.92
N LYS A 5 -43.18 5.10 18.21
CA LYS A 5 -43.30 6.27 19.11
C LYS A 5 -42.46 6.15 20.37
N SER A 6 -41.45 5.29 20.38
CA SER A 6 -40.49 5.28 21.49
C SER A 6 -39.29 6.19 21.12
N PRO A 7 -39.09 7.33 21.79
CA PRO A 7 -37.98 8.25 21.52
C PRO A 7 -36.61 7.58 21.66
N ALA A 8 -36.53 6.45 22.38
CA ALA A 8 -35.34 5.61 22.47
C ALA A 8 -34.89 5.04 21.11
N VAL A 9 -35.82 4.68 20.21
CA VAL A 9 -35.51 4.08 18.90
C VAL A 9 -34.91 5.12 17.95
N LEU A 10 -35.45 6.35 17.99
CA LEU A 10 -34.93 7.49 17.23
C LEU A 10 -33.54 7.90 17.72
N LEU A 11 -33.31 7.92 19.04
CA LEU A 11 -32.00 8.26 19.61
C LEU A 11 -30.92 7.22 19.23
N SER A 12 -31.26 5.92 19.23
CA SER A 12 -30.32 4.86 18.85
C SER A 12 -29.92 4.90 17.36
N MET A 13 -30.83 5.31 16.46
CA MET A 13 -30.48 5.47 15.03
C MET A 13 -29.58 6.70 14.79
N VAL A 14 -29.80 7.80 15.52
CA VAL A 14 -29.01 9.04 15.34
C VAL A 14 -27.57 8.88 15.81
N ILE A 15 -27.28 7.99 16.76
CA ILE A 15 -25.90 7.73 17.24
C ILE A 15 -25.16 6.71 16.36
N LEU A 16 -25.86 5.74 15.74
CA LEU A 16 -25.21 4.71 14.93
C LEU A 16 -24.70 5.22 13.58
N VAL A 17 -25.39 6.18 12.96
CA VAL A 17 -25.00 6.74 11.65
C VAL A 17 -23.64 7.46 11.67
N PRO A 18 -23.32 8.36 12.62
CA PRO A 18 -22.01 9.01 12.68
C PRO A 18 -20.87 8.04 13.04
N LEU A 19 -21.13 7.02 13.87
CA LEU A 19 -20.14 5.99 14.20
C LEU A 19 -19.75 5.14 12.98
N PHE A 20 -20.72 4.76 12.14
CA PHE A 20 -20.43 4.07 10.88
C PHE A 20 -19.75 4.98 9.86
N ALA A 21 -20.15 6.25 9.75
CA ALA A 21 -19.53 7.19 8.83
C ALA A 21 -18.04 7.47 9.18
N LEU A 22 -17.71 7.54 10.47
CA LEU A 22 -16.32 7.67 10.95
C LEU A 22 -15.49 6.41 10.66
N ALA A 23 -16.08 5.22 10.79
CA ALA A 23 -15.37 3.97 10.53
C ALA A 23 -15.08 3.74 9.04
N VAL A 24 -15.98 4.17 8.14
CA VAL A 24 -15.87 3.92 6.69
C VAL A 24 -14.97 4.96 5.98
N LYS A 25 -14.91 6.21 6.44
CA LYS A 25 -14.02 7.22 5.84
C LYS A 25 -12.54 7.01 6.16
N GLN A 26 -12.23 6.50 7.35
CA GLN A 26 -10.85 6.49 7.83
C GLN A 26 -9.85 5.64 7.02
N PRO A 27 -10.14 4.43 6.52
CA PRO A 27 -9.12 3.62 5.85
C PRO A 27 -8.55 4.34 4.63
N TYR A 28 -9.41 4.91 3.79
CA TYR A 28 -9.01 5.58 2.55
C TYR A 28 -8.19 6.84 2.79
N GLU A 29 -8.53 7.67 3.79
CA GLU A 29 -7.74 8.85 4.13
C GLU A 29 -6.35 8.46 4.62
N TYR A 30 -6.26 7.47 5.53
CA TYR A 30 -4.97 6.98 6.00
C TYR A 30 -4.14 6.39 4.86
N ASP A 31 -4.75 5.55 4.02
CA ASP A 31 -4.09 4.96 2.88
C ASP A 31 -3.54 6.07 1.95
N PHE A 32 -4.32 7.13 1.66
CA PHE A 32 -3.87 8.27 0.86
C PHE A 32 -2.70 9.02 1.49
N PHE A 33 -2.74 9.30 2.79
CA PHE A 33 -1.61 9.92 3.49
C PHE A 33 -0.35 9.05 3.45
N MET A 34 -0.50 7.73 3.55
CA MET A 34 0.62 6.80 3.41
C MET A 34 1.14 6.79 1.97
N TRP A 35 0.28 6.97 0.96
CA TRP A 35 0.75 7.08 -0.41
C TRP A 35 1.59 8.33 -0.66
N ASN A 36 1.18 9.49 -0.12
CA ASN A 36 2.01 10.69 -0.20
C ASN A 36 3.36 10.48 0.52
N GLY A 37 3.34 9.85 1.70
CA GLY A 37 4.56 9.48 2.42
C GLY A 37 5.45 8.51 1.64
N ALA A 38 4.88 7.60 0.86
CA ALA A 38 5.63 6.71 -0.03
C ALA A 38 6.37 7.45 -1.13
N GLN A 39 5.74 8.46 -1.74
CA GLN A 39 6.37 9.31 -2.74
C GLN A 39 7.52 10.11 -2.11
N GLU A 40 7.29 10.75 -0.97
CA GLU A 40 8.32 11.51 -0.26
C GLU A 40 9.54 10.63 0.11
N GLU A 41 9.31 9.41 0.60
CA GLU A 41 10.41 8.51 0.94
C GLU A 41 11.14 7.98 -0.29
N TYR A 42 10.43 7.76 -1.41
CA TYR A 42 11.07 7.45 -2.70
C TYR A 42 12.02 8.58 -3.12
N GLU A 43 11.55 9.83 -3.09
CA GLU A 43 12.38 10.99 -3.44
C GLU A 43 13.63 11.07 -2.55
N LYS A 44 13.47 10.93 -1.23
CA LYS A 44 14.60 10.93 -0.27
C LYS A 44 15.59 9.80 -0.56
N ALA A 45 15.11 8.59 -0.80
CA ALA A 45 15.94 7.42 -1.07
C ALA A 45 16.74 7.54 -2.38
N HIS A 46 16.28 8.39 -3.31
CA HIS A 46 16.86 8.54 -4.64
C HIS A 46 17.41 9.93 -4.90
N GLY A 47 17.89 10.61 -3.86
CA GLY A 47 18.65 11.86 -4.00
C GLY A 47 17.78 13.07 -4.35
N HIS A 48 16.54 13.10 -3.86
CA HIS A 48 15.55 14.14 -4.11
C HIS A 48 15.18 14.31 -5.59
N ILE A 49 15.30 13.24 -6.38
CA ILE A 49 14.72 13.20 -7.72
C ILE A 49 13.19 13.25 -7.58
N PRO A 50 12.50 14.19 -8.24
CA PRO A 50 11.05 14.32 -8.14
C PRO A 50 10.33 13.02 -8.51
N PHE A 51 9.29 12.70 -7.75
CA PHE A 51 8.37 11.64 -8.10
C PHE A 51 7.46 12.11 -9.25
N GLU A 52 7.68 11.57 -10.45
CA GLU A 52 6.90 11.88 -11.65
C GLU A 52 5.98 10.69 -11.97
N PRO A 53 4.73 10.66 -11.46
CA PRO A 53 3.83 9.54 -11.67
C PRO A 53 3.34 9.47 -13.12
N ALA A 54 3.29 8.26 -13.67
CA ALA A 54 2.53 7.97 -14.88
C ALA A 54 1.10 7.43 -14.60
N HIS A 55 0.79 7.15 -13.33
CA HIS A 55 -0.48 6.67 -12.79
C HIS A 55 -1.01 5.39 -13.46
N VAL A 56 -0.75 4.24 -12.84
CA VAL A 56 -1.29 2.94 -13.30
C VAL A 56 -1.84 2.13 -12.13
N GLY A 57 -3.16 1.96 -12.07
CA GLY A 57 -3.84 1.19 -11.04
C GLY A 57 -3.53 -0.32 -11.09
N ALA A 58 -3.66 -0.99 -9.93
CA ALA A 58 -3.45 -2.43 -9.81
C ALA A 58 -4.42 -3.28 -10.67
N ASP A 59 -5.64 -2.79 -10.87
CA ASP A 59 -6.74 -3.53 -11.50
C ASP A 59 -6.42 -3.99 -12.93
N ASP A 60 -5.64 -3.21 -13.68
CA ASP A 60 -5.29 -3.56 -15.05
C ASP A 60 -4.32 -4.73 -15.11
N PHE A 61 -3.38 -4.78 -14.17
CA PHE A 61 -2.44 -5.89 -14.05
C PHE A 61 -3.10 -7.15 -13.46
N ASP A 62 -3.93 -7.00 -12.43
CA ASP A 62 -4.65 -8.10 -11.79
C ASP A 62 -5.48 -8.91 -12.81
N LYS A 63 -5.99 -8.25 -13.87
CA LYS A 63 -6.76 -8.92 -14.94
C LYS A 63 -5.89 -9.64 -15.97
N ARG A 64 -4.68 -9.13 -16.25
CA ARG A 64 -3.85 -9.59 -17.38
C ARG A 64 -2.69 -10.50 -16.96
N ILE A 65 -2.24 -10.39 -15.71
CA ILE A 65 -1.11 -11.16 -15.16
C ILE A 65 -1.66 -12.17 -14.15
N PRO A 66 -1.60 -13.48 -14.44
CA PRO A 66 -2.01 -14.51 -13.48
C PRO A 66 -1.20 -14.39 -12.18
N GLU A 67 -1.89 -14.53 -11.04
CA GLU A 67 -1.25 -14.50 -9.71
C GLU A 67 -0.46 -13.20 -9.44
N PHE A 68 -0.84 -12.08 -10.07
CA PHE A 68 -0.08 -10.83 -10.05
C PHE A 68 0.40 -10.41 -8.64
N LYS A 69 -0.51 -10.33 -7.67
CA LYS A 69 -0.17 -9.97 -6.28
C LYS A 69 0.83 -10.93 -5.64
N ASN A 70 0.72 -12.22 -5.93
CA ASN A 70 1.66 -13.22 -5.43
C ASN A 70 3.03 -13.06 -6.09
N LYS A 71 3.09 -12.80 -7.39
CA LYS A 71 4.34 -12.51 -8.11
C LYS A 71 5.02 -11.23 -7.63
N LEU A 72 4.26 -10.18 -7.32
CA LEU A 72 4.81 -8.95 -6.75
C LEU A 72 5.42 -9.19 -5.36
N LEU A 73 4.72 -9.92 -4.49
CA LEU A 73 5.24 -10.30 -3.18
C LEU A 73 6.44 -11.23 -3.29
N GLU A 74 6.39 -12.19 -4.20
CA GLU A 74 7.50 -13.09 -4.49
C GLU A 74 8.70 -12.30 -4.98
N THR A 75 8.54 -11.34 -5.89
CA THR A 75 9.61 -10.43 -6.30
C THR A 75 10.16 -9.69 -5.08
N ALA A 76 9.31 -9.07 -4.27
CA ALA A 76 9.76 -8.38 -3.07
C ALA A 76 10.51 -9.29 -2.06
N VAL A 77 10.23 -10.60 -2.02
CA VAL A 77 10.83 -11.58 -1.11
C VAL A 77 12.06 -12.29 -1.70
N VAL A 78 11.97 -12.78 -2.94
CA VAL A 78 12.94 -13.65 -3.63
C VAL A 78 14.04 -12.83 -4.26
N THR A 79 13.68 -11.76 -4.99
CA THR A 79 14.71 -10.81 -5.40
C THR A 79 15.23 -10.05 -4.18
N GLY A 80 14.60 -10.15 -3.01
CA GLY A 80 14.92 -9.74 -1.61
C GLY A 80 16.36 -9.84 -1.05
N LYS A 81 17.37 -10.04 -1.91
CA LYS A 81 18.53 -9.13 -1.91
C LYS A 81 18.16 -7.70 -2.38
N LEU A 82 16.91 -7.48 -2.76
CA LEU A 82 16.30 -6.21 -3.10
C LEU A 82 16.30 -5.37 -1.84
N LYS A 83 17.35 -4.58 -1.80
CA LYS A 83 17.20 -3.17 -1.59
C LYS A 83 15.98 -2.67 -2.38
N GLY A 84 14.77 -2.77 -1.82
CA GLY A 84 13.54 -2.37 -2.51
C GLY A 84 12.37 -1.95 -1.62
N ALA A 85 12.38 -2.29 -0.32
CA ALA A 85 11.26 -1.98 0.55
C ALA A 85 11.51 -0.72 1.38
N ILE A 86 10.49 0.15 1.46
CA ILE A 86 10.48 1.31 2.34
C ILE A 86 9.30 1.19 3.30
N LYS A 87 9.58 1.31 4.60
CA LYS A 87 8.49 1.48 5.56
C LYS A 87 7.93 2.88 5.46
N ILE A 88 6.62 2.98 5.32
CA ILE A 88 5.92 4.25 5.29
C ILE A 88 5.33 4.59 6.65
N GLY A 89 4.59 3.66 7.25
CA GLY A 89 3.86 3.98 8.48
C GLY A 89 3.27 2.78 9.20
N VAL A 90 2.84 3.01 10.44
CA VAL A 90 2.17 2.03 11.28
C VAL A 90 1.04 2.71 12.04
N ARG A 91 -0.08 2.01 12.17
CA ARG A 91 -1.22 2.40 13.00
C ARG A 91 -1.62 1.24 13.91
N GLY A 92 -2.19 1.57 15.06
CA GLY A 92 -2.68 0.61 16.04
C GLY A 92 -1.53 -0.05 16.80
N SER A 93 -1.83 -1.16 17.48
CA SER A 93 -0.83 -1.91 18.24
C SER A 93 -0.96 -3.40 18.00
N ARG A 94 0.18 -4.08 18.02
CA ARG A 94 0.20 -5.56 17.94
C ARG A 94 -0.55 -6.18 19.12
N ALA A 95 -0.45 -5.59 20.32
CA ALA A 95 -1.11 -6.07 21.52
C ALA A 95 -2.65 -6.04 21.43
N GLN A 96 -3.21 -5.06 20.72
CA GLN A 96 -4.67 -4.93 20.52
C GLN A 96 -5.18 -5.66 19.28
N GLY A 97 -4.30 -6.32 18.50
CA GLY A 97 -4.68 -7.03 17.27
C GLY A 97 -5.21 -6.13 16.14
N ASN A 98 -5.13 -4.81 16.28
CA ASN A 98 -5.65 -3.82 15.32
C ASN A 98 -4.55 -3.14 14.51
N ARG A 99 -3.39 -3.79 14.39
CA ARG A 99 -2.22 -3.19 13.77
C ARG A 99 -2.31 -3.23 12.24
N ALA A 100 -2.01 -2.09 11.62
CA ALA A 100 -1.77 -1.96 10.20
C ALA A 100 -0.38 -1.37 9.94
N ILE A 101 0.34 -1.92 8.97
CA ILE A 101 1.67 -1.48 8.53
C ILE A 101 1.58 -1.14 7.04
N TRP A 102 2.08 0.03 6.65
CA TRP A 102 2.23 0.43 5.26
C TRP A 102 3.69 0.39 4.87
N PHE A 103 3.96 -0.19 3.72
CA PHE A 103 5.30 -0.29 3.14
C PHE A 103 5.20 -0.24 1.62
N THR A 104 6.25 0.23 0.97
CA THR A 104 6.38 0.12 -0.48
C THR A 104 7.32 -0.99 -0.88
N THR A 105 7.14 -1.47 -2.10
CA THR A 105 8.14 -2.26 -2.83
C THR A 105 8.34 -1.64 -4.20
N ILE A 106 9.51 -1.85 -4.78
CA ILE A 106 9.81 -1.44 -6.15
C ILE A 106 9.96 -2.68 -7.03
N VAL A 107 9.39 -2.63 -8.23
CA VAL A 107 9.64 -3.61 -9.30
C VAL A 107 10.45 -2.96 -10.41
N HIS A 108 11.53 -3.63 -10.81
CA HIS A 108 12.37 -3.24 -11.94
C HIS A 108 11.83 -3.85 -13.23
N PRO A 109 12.01 -3.20 -14.40
CA PRO A 109 11.60 -3.76 -15.69
C PRO A 109 12.33 -5.05 -16.04
N GLU A 110 13.47 -5.32 -15.39
CA GLU A 110 14.22 -6.58 -15.54
C GLU A 110 13.73 -7.72 -14.65
N ASP A 111 12.90 -7.44 -13.64
CA ASP A 111 12.27 -8.49 -12.84
C ASP A 111 11.27 -9.26 -13.71
N SER A 112 11.03 -10.55 -13.41
CA SER A 112 10.08 -11.37 -14.18
C SER A 112 8.71 -10.71 -14.27
N VAL A 113 8.19 -10.21 -13.14
CA VAL A 113 6.90 -9.51 -13.12
C VAL A 113 6.99 -8.14 -13.80
N GLY A 114 8.13 -7.45 -13.74
CA GLY A 114 8.35 -6.19 -14.45
C GLY A 114 8.29 -6.34 -15.98
N LYS A 115 8.81 -7.46 -16.51
CA LYS A 115 8.68 -7.82 -17.93
C LYS A 115 7.24 -8.09 -18.31
N GLU A 116 6.49 -8.81 -17.48
CA GLU A 116 5.05 -9.05 -17.71
C GLU A 116 4.21 -7.78 -17.61
N MET A 117 4.63 -6.82 -16.78
CA MET A 117 4.05 -5.49 -16.67
C MET A 117 4.37 -4.59 -17.87
N ASP A 118 5.34 -4.95 -18.71
CA ASP A 118 5.88 -4.12 -19.79
C ASP A 118 6.40 -2.75 -19.31
N LEU A 119 7.19 -2.76 -18.23
CA LEU A 119 7.68 -1.51 -17.60
C LEU A 119 8.72 -0.75 -18.42
N GLN A 120 9.33 -1.37 -19.44
CA GLN A 120 10.35 -0.76 -20.32
C GLN A 120 11.48 -0.01 -19.55
N HIS A 121 11.39 1.31 -19.41
CA HIS A 121 12.37 2.18 -18.75
C HIS A 121 11.83 2.80 -17.43
N GLU A 122 10.78 2.22 -16.87
CA GLU A 122 10.10 2.69 -15.68
C GLU A 122 10.21 1.65 -14.56
N LEU A 123 10.13 2.12 -13.32
CA LEU A 123 9.93 1.32 -12.13
C LEU A 123 8.46 1.31 -11.78
N ALA A 124 7.96 0.23 -11.17
CA ALA A 124 6.70 0.30 -10.46
C ALA A 124 6.95 0.49 -8.97
N LEU A 125 6.44 1.58 -8.40
CA LEU A 125 6.34 1.80 -6.96
C LEU A 125 4.99 1.26 -6.48
N ILE A 126 5.02 0.38 -5.50
CA ILE A 126 3.87 -0.41 -5.09
C ILE A 126 3.61 -0.19 -3.62
N LEU A 127 2.44 0.34 -3.24
CA LEU A 127 2.06 0.49 -1.83
C LEU A 127 1.25 -0.71 -1.35
N TRP A 128 1.70 -1.25 -0.22
CA TRP A 128 1.04 -2.33 0.48
C TRP A 128 0.54 -1.86 1.83
N ARG A 129 -0.55 -2.49 2.28
CA ARG A 129 -0.97 -2.51 3.68
C ARG A 129 -0.97 -3.93 4.20
N GLN A 130 -0.24 -4.17 5.28
CA GLN A 130 -0.27 -5.43 6.02
C GLN A 130 -1.07 -5.25 7.32
N GLU A 131 -2.10 -6.05 7.45
CA GLU A 131 -2.88 -6.28 8.66
C GLU A 131 -2.58 -7.72 9.15
N ALA A 132 -3.09 -8.09 10.33
CA ALA A 132 -2.70 -9.32 11.05
C ALA A 132 -2.57 -10.58 10.17
N TYR A 133 -3.51 -10.79 9.24
CA TYR A 133 -3.54 -11.97 8.37
C TYR A 133 -3.69 -11.64 6.89
N ARG A 134 -3.59 -10.37 6.51
CA ARG A 134 -3.88 -9.91 5.16
C ARG A 134 -2.85 -8.91 4.70
N LYS A 135 -2.34 -9.11 3.48
CA LYS A 135 -1.65 -8.05 2.73
C LYS A 135 -2.59 -7.57 1.64
N SER A 136 -2.78 -6.27 1.56
CA SER A 136 -3.59 -5.61 0.55
C SER A 136 -2.66 -4.75 -0.29
N LEU A 137 -2.66 -5.00 -1.59
CA LEU A 137 -2.11 -4.06 -2.57
C LEU A 137 -3.07 -2.87 -2.64
N LEU A 138 -2.56 -1.67 -2.41
CA LEU A 138 -3.36 -0.43 -2.38
C LEU A 138 -3.18 0.36 -3.66
N TRP A 139 -1.94 0.68 -4.02
CA TRP A 139 -1.61 1.44 -5.23
C TRP A 139 -0.41 0.86 -5.94
N ILE A 140 -0.39 1.07 -7.24
CA ILE A 140 0.77 0.95 -8.09
C ILE A 140 0.90 2.30 -8.80
N ASP A 141 2.13 2.72 -9.03
CA ASP A 141 2.42 3.82 -9.93
C ASP A 141 3.72 3.52 -10.65
N MET A 142 3.85 4.03 -11.87
CA MET A 142 5.06 3.90 -12.66
C MET A 142 5.88 5.18 -12.55
N VAL A 143 7.20 5.02 -12.45
CA VAL A 143 8.15 6.10 -12.19
C VAL A 143 9.37 5.93 -13.11
N PRO A 144 9.89 6.98 -13.76
CA PRO A 144 11.05 6.83 -14.65
C PRO A 144 12.32 6.33 -13.94
N ILE A 145 13.07 5.41 -14.55
CA ILE A 145 14.40 5.00 -14.09
C ILE A 145 15.40 6.14 -14.36
N ARG A 146 15.65 6.99 -13.36
CA ARG A 146 16.67 8.06 -13.44
C ARG A 146 17.86 7.80 -12.51
N GLY A 147 18.78 6.94 -12.92
CA GLY A 147 20.06 6.74 -12.20
C GLY A 147 19.93 6.26 -10.74
N VAL A 148 18.81 5.60 -10.45
CA VAL A 148 18.35 5.21 -9.12
C VAL A 148 19.37 4.28 -8.46
N HIS A 149 20.02 4.74 -7.38
CA HIS A 149 20.89 3.89 -6.57
C HIS A 149 20.06 3.18 -5.51
N TRP A 150 20.13 1.85 -5.52
CA TRP A 150 19.33 1.00 -4.66
C TRP A 150 19.93 1.03 -3.25
N GLY A 151 19.32 1.81 -2.36
CA GLY A 151 19.68 2.00 -0.95
C GLY A 151 18.59 1.58 0.02
N LEU A 152 17.73 0.65 -0.39
CA LEU A 152 16.51 0.27 0.30
C LEU A 152 16.73 -0.98 1.17
N GLN A 153 15.75 -1.33 2.01
CA GLN A 153 15.89 -2.37 3.03
C GLN A 153 15.31 -3.72 2.57
N ASP A 154 15.80 -4.81 3.18
CA ASP A 154 15.19 -6.14 3.09
C ASP A 154 13.76 -6.09 3.62
N LEU A 155 12.82 -6.70 2.88
CA LEU A 155 11.40 -6.69 3.26
C LEU A 155 11.18 -7.29 4.64
N ASN A 156 11.87 -8.38 5.00
CA ASN A 156 11.72 -8.98 6.32
C ASN A 156 12.24 -8.08 7.45
N THR A 157 13.21 -7.21 7.16
CA THR A 157 13.74 -6.22 8.10
C THR A 157 12.73 -5.09 8.29
N VAL A 158 12.17 -4.57 7.19
CA VAL A 158 11.05 -3.63 7.22
C VAL A 158 9.91 -4.21 8.05
N LEU A 159 9.48 -5.44 7.80
CA LEU A 159 8.35 -6.03 8.51
C LEU A 159 8.68 -6.42 9.97
N ARG A 160 9.93 -6.72 10.32
CA ARG A 160 10.35 -7.09 11.70
C ARG A 160 10.53 -5.91 12.63
N HIS A 161 10.87 -4.72 12.12
CA HIS A 161 11.00 -3.52 12.96
C HIS A 161 9.67 -2.99 13.48
N PHE A 162 8.58 -3.69 13.15
CA PHE A 162 7.24 -3.41 13.61
C PHE A 162 6.76 -4.56 14.48
#